data_AF-A0A3M1GIM4-F1
#
_entry.id   AF-A0A3M1GIM4-F1
#
_cell.length_a   1.000
_cell.length_b   1.000
_cell.length_c   1.000
_cell.angle_alpha   90.00
_cell.angle_beta   90.00
_cell.angle_gamma   90.00
#
_symmetry.space_group_name_H-M   'P 1'
#
loop_
_entity.id
_entity.type
_entity.pdbx_description
1 polymer ?
#
loop_
_entity_poly.entity_id
_entity_poly.type
_entity_poly.pdbx_seq_one_letter_code
_entity_poly.pdbx_strand_id
1 'polypeptide(L)' 'ASNLYCVEGNIINPAEPVEDYLLVMAVAYNRENTVASFGEYAAPRPEQVIGENEWPFQVCFDPQGQEIARQQVIALGR' A
#
# COMPACT_ATOMS: atom_id res chain seq x y z
N ALA A 1 6.60 7.60 -21.62
CA ALA A 1 5.58 6.91 -20.79
C ALA A 1 6.24 6.63 -19.45
N SER A 2 5.68 7.11 -18.35
CA SER A 2 6.14 6.75 -17.01
C SER A 2 5.76 5.28 -16.77
N ASN A 3 6.76 4.40 -16.65
CA ASN A 3 6.53 3.02 -16.24
C ASN A 3 6.26 3.02 -14.74
N LEU A 4 5.01 3.26 -14.37
CA LEU A 4 4.59 3.18 -12.97
C LEU A 4 4.72 1.74 -12.48
N TYR A 5 5.27 1.59 -11.29
CA TYR A 5 5.29 0.33 -10.58
C TYR A 5 4.11 0.32 -9.61
N CYS A 6 3.21 -0.64 -9.74
CA CYS A 6 2.02 -0.75 -8.90
C CYS A 6 2.10 -2.00 -8.02
N VAL A 7 1.76 -1.84 -6.74
CA VAL A 7 1.59 -2.90 -5.77
C VAL A 7 0.10 -3.00 -5.44
N GLU A 8 -0.45 -4.19 -5.63
CA GLU A 8 -1.87 -4.48 -5.45
C GLU A 8 -2.07 -5.56 -4.39
N GLY A 9 -3.20 -5.53 -3.72
CA GLY A 9 -3.58 -6.55 -2.75
C GLY A 9 -4.94 -6.29 -2.12
N ASN A 10 -5.29 -7.13 -1.15
CA ASN A 10 -6.52 -7.02 -0.37
C ASN A 10 -6.19 -6.85 1.12
N ILE A 11 -6.95 -6.00 1.80
CA ILE A 11 -6.91 -5.84 3.25
C ILE A 11 -8.03 -6.69 3.84
N ILE A 12 -7.70 -7.49 4.84
CA ILE A 12 -8.67 -8.24 5.65
C ILE A 12 -8.47 -7.79 7.10
N ASN A 13 -9.53 -7.28 7.71
CA ASN A 13 -9.52 -6.83 9.09
C ASN A 13 -10.55 -7.63 9.91
N PRO A 14 -10.15 -8.77 10.51
CA PRO A 14 -11.08 -9.63 11.25
C PRO A 14 -11.50 -9.05 12.60
N ALA A 15 -11.00 -7.87 12.98
CA ALA A 15 -11.29 -7.20 14.24
C ALA A 15 -12.45 -6.19 14.10
N GLU A 16 -12.50 -5.22 15.02
CA GLU A 16 -13.43 -4.10 14.99
C GLU A 16 -13.22 -3.20 13.76
N PRO A 17 -14.23 -2.39 13.36
CA PRO A 17 -14.11 -1.52 12.21
C PRO A 17 -12.99 -0.48 12.40
N VAL A 18 -12.37 -0.08 11.29
CA VAL A 18 -11.44 1.04 11.27
C VAL A 18 -12.26 2.33 11.13
N GLU A 19 -12.28 3.19 12.14
CA GLU A 19 -13.25 4.30 12.22
C GLU A 19 -12.77 5.60 11.57
N ASP A 20 -11.48 5.92 11.68
CA ASP A 20 -10.93 7.22 11.32
C ASP A 20 -10.25 7.20 9.94
N TYR A 21 -9.32 6.28 9.76
CA TYR A 21 -8.52 6.19 8.54
C TYR A 21 -7.95 4.81 8.32
N LEU A 22 -7.76 4.44 7.06
CA LEU A 22 -6.97 3.29 6.65
C LEU A 22 -6.01 3.72 5.54
N LEU A 23 -4.72 3.65 5.84
CA LEU A 23 -3.64 4.01 4.93
C LEU A 23 -2.81 2.77 4.60
N VAL A 24 -2.63 2.50 3.31
CA VAL A 24 -1.67 1.52 2.83
C VAL A 24 -0.50 2.26 2.18
N MET A 25 0.71 2.00 2.64
CA MET A 25 1.94 2.49 2.02
C MET A 25 2.68 1.32 1.38
N ALA A 26 3.15 1.52 0.15
CA ALA A 26 4.11 0.63 -0.48
C ALA A 26 5.46 1.34 -0.58
N VAL A 27 6.49 0.74 -0.02
CA VAL A 27 7.87 1.24 -0.04
C VAL A 27 8.72 0.31 -0.89
N ALA A 28 9.41 0.86 -1.87
CA ALA A 28 10.30 0.11 -2.76
C ALA A 28 11.75 0.41 -2.41
N TYR A 29 12.54 -0.65 -2.30
CA TYR A 29 13.97 -0.59 -1.98
C TYR A 29 14.80 -1.01 -3.19
N ASN A 30 15.94 -0.33 -3.39
CA ASN A 30 16.93 -0.72 -4.38
C ASN A 30 17.86 -1.84 -3.87
N ARG A 31 18.84 -2.22 -4.69
CA ARG A 31 19.79 -3.30 -4.38
C ARG A 31 20.71 -2.96 -3.20
N GLU A 32 20.94 -1.67 -2.93
CA GLU A 32 21.65 -1.19 -1.74
C GLU A 32 20.77 -1.16 -0.48
N ASN A 33 19.53 -1.64 -0.56
CA ASN A 33 18.53 -1.62 0.52
C ASN A 33 18.20 -0.21 1.04
N THR A 34 18.30 0.80 0.17
CA THR A 34 17.82 2.17 0.41
C THR A 34 16.47 2.38 -0.27
N VAL A 35 15.67 3.34 0.20
CA VAL A 35 14.35 3.63 -0.39
C VAL A 35 14.54 4.25 -1.77
N ALA A 36 14.06 3.54 -2.80
CA ALA A 36 14.06 4.02 -4.18
C ALA A 36 12.84 4.89 -4.49
N SER A 37 11.67 4.46 -4.00
CA SER A 37 10.40 5.15 -4.20
C SER A 37 9.36 4.66 -3.20
N PHE A 38 8.26 5.39 -3.07
CA PHE A 38 7.11 4.99 -2.25
C PHE A 38 5.82 5.57 -2.84
N GLY A 39 4.70 4.95 -2.47
CA GLY A 39 3.38 5.48 -2.73
C GLY A 39 2.44 5.16 -1.58
N GLU A 40 1.25 5.75 -1.63
CA GLU A 40 0.22 5.53 -0.64
C GLU A 40 -1.17 5.37 -1.27
N TYR A 41 -2.04 4.69 -0.54
CA TYR A 41 -3.46 4.53 -0.81
C TYR A 41 -4.22 4.81 0.49
N ALA A 42 -5.10 5.81 0.45
CA ALA A 42 -6.03 6.08 1.54
C ALA A 42 -7.39 5.49 1.18
N ALA A 43 -7.92 4.60 2.03
CA ALA A 43 -9.24 4.03 1.80
C ALA A 43 -10.31 5.13 1.96
N PRO A 44 -11.23 5.31 0.98
CA PRO A 44 -12.26 6.34 1.06
C PRO A 44 -13.33 6.07 2.13
N ARG A 45 -13.48 4.82 2.58
CA ARG A 45 -14.47 4.36 3.55
C ARG A 45 -13.84 3.29 4.47
N PRO A 46 -12.93 3.68 5.38
CA PRO A 46 -12.22 2.75 6.25
C PRO A 46 -13.16 1.88 7.10
N GLU A 47 -14.33 2.41 7.46
CA GLU A 47 -15.34 1.75 8.28
C GLU A 47 -15.96 0.51 7.60
N GLN A 48 -15.76 0.37 6.29
CA GLN A 48 -16.22 -0.80 5.51
C GLN A 48 -15.19 -1.94 5.52
N VAL A 49 -13.99 -1.72 6.05
CA VAL A 49 -12.94 -2.73 6.16
C VAL A 49 -13.07 -3.45 7.50
N ILE A 50 -14.03 -4.36 7.56
CA ILE A 50 -14.34 -5.17 8.74
C ILE A 50 -14.74 -6.60 8.34
N GLY A 51 -14.36 -7.55 9.20
CA GLY A 51 -14.74 -8.94 9.11
C GLY A 51 -13.96 -9.67 8.02
N GLU A 52 -14.67 -10.51 7.28
CA GLU A 52 -14.10 -11.30 6.17
C GLU A 52 -14.18 -10.56 4.81
N ASN A 53 -14.65 -9.32 4.80
CA ASN A 53 -14.72 -8.54 3.57
C ASN A 53 -13.32 -8.12 3.12
N GLU A 54 -12.93 -8.54 1.92
CA GLU A 54 -11.68 -8.12 1.28
C GLU A 54 -11.82 -6.69 0.74
N TRP A 55 -10.95 -5.79 1.20
CA TRP A 55 -10.86 -4.43 0.67
C TRP A 55 -9.68 -4.29 -0.29
N PRO A 56 -9.90 -4.10 -1.61
CA PRO A 56 -8.82 -4.00 -2.57
C PRO A 56 -8.09 -2.66 -2.45
N PHE A 57 -6.77 -2.69 -2.62
CA PHE A 57 -5.94 -1.50 -2.74
C PHE A 57 -4.98 -1.63 -3.92
N GLN A 58 -4.59 -0.47 -4.46
CA GLN A 58 -3.50 -0.35 -5.42
C GLN A 58 -2.68 0.89 -5.05
N VAL A 59 -1.37 0.71 -4.93
CA VAL A 59 -0.40 1.77 -4.68
C VAL A 59 0.57 1.80 -5.86
N CYS A 60 0.56 2.88 -6.63
CA CYS A 60 1.48 3.08 -7.74
C CYS A 60 2.52 4.15 -7.41
N PHE A 61 3.76 3.91 -7.82
CA PHE A 61 4.87 4.85 -7.65
C PHE A 61 5.80 4.78 -8.86
N ASP A 62 6.46 5.90 -9.16
CA ASP A 62 7.47 5.97 -10.21
C ASP A 62 8.84 5.65 -9.59
N PRO A 63 9.54 4.58 -10.03
CA PRO A 63 10.87 4.26 -9.51
C PRO A 63 11.96 5.23 -10.00
N GLN A 64 11.64 6.25 -10.81
CA GLN A 64 12.58 7.26 -11.32
C GLN A 64 13.82 6.66 -12.00
N GLY A 65 13.61 5.55 -12.71
CA GLY A 65 14.68 4.80 -13.39
C GLY A 65 15.56 3.95 -12.46
N GLN A 66 15.28 3.89 -11.16
CA GLN A 66 15.96 2.97 -10.24
C GLN A 66 15.41 1.54 -10.38
N GLU A 67 16.28 0.55 -10.19
CA GLU A 67 15.86 -0.84 -10.12
C GLU A 67 15.28 -1.15 -8.73
N ILE A 68 14.15 -1.84 -8.70
CA ILE A 68 13.50 -2.28 -7.47
C ILE A 68 13.94 -3.72 -7.15
N ALA A 69 14.50 -3.93 -5.97
CA ALA A 69 14.95 -5.24 -5.49
C ALA A 69 14.02 -5.85 -4.43
N ARG A 70 13.30 -5.00 -3.68
CA ARG A 70 12.38 -5.44 -2.61
C ARG A 70 11.24 -4.43 -2.45
N GLN A 71 10.06 -4.91 -2.09
CA GLN A 71 8.94 -4.08 -1.65
C GLN A 71 8.56 -4.40 -0.21
N GLN A 72 7.99 -3.41 0.47
CA GLN A 72 7.34 -3.57 1.77
C GLN A 72 5.98 -2.87 1.72
N VAL A 73 4.95 -3.57 2.19
CA VAL A 73 3.60 -3.01 2.34
C VAL A 73 3.32 -2.82 3.82
N ILE A 74 2.81 -1.64 4.16
CA ILE A 74 2.45 -1.27 5.53
C ILE A 74 0.99 -0.79 5.49
N ALA A 75 0.12 -1.43 6.27
CA ALA A 75 -1.23 -0.96 6.50
C ALA A 75 -1.33 -0.36 7.91
N LEU A 76 -1.87 0.85 8.01
CA LEU A 76 -2.10 1.57 9.26
C LEU A 76 -3.57 1.96 9.32
N GLY A 77 -4.25 1.58 10.39
CA GLY A 77 -5.64 1.95 10.62
C GLY A 77 -5.89 2.33 12.07
N ARG A 78 -6.88 3.20 12.26
CA ARG A 78 -7.47 3.52 13.56
C ARG A 78 -8.99 3.49 13.44
#